data_AF-A0A353LZS6-F1
#
_entry.id   AF-A0A353LZS6-F1
#
_cell.length_a   1.000
_cell.length_b   1.000
_cell.length_c   1.000
_cell.angle_alpha   90.00
_cell.angle_beta   90.00
_cell.angle_gamma   90.00
#
_symmetry.space_group_name_H-M   'P 1'
#
loop_
_entity.id
_entity.type
_entity.pdbx_description
1 polymer ?
#
loop_
_entity_poly.entity_id
_entity_poly.type
_entity_poly.pdbx_seq_one_letter_code
_entity_poly.pdbx_strand_id
1 'polypeptide(L)'
;SIIKDLGYEDYFLIVADIVRFAKEAKIPVGPGRGSSASSLVAYVLGITEVDPLSEGLLFERFLSVERKKRPDIDLDFCYERRGEVLFYVLERFGRDHVAQIGTYGTFGPKAAAQEVRRILGKDNPAVTADIQGLKRHRSTHAVGVIITARPIQEISAVYLDKEIPVTHLDMYALEDLGVLKIDLLALRTLTLLQRMEMRVFERDRSFSLAEIPPDDPDTFALLAKGRSLGIFQLESDLFEELLRKLKPRSFGDLVALLALGRPGPLSMFSEFVARRENPSKIQYLHPALEGILGETYGLILYQEQVMLIANRLGGLSLGEADLLRSALGKDDPTAVQTWRGRFLEGARKSGLSSTTAKRVFAMIAEFSGYAFNKAHSVSYARLSWQAAYVKTHYPGEFFITLLNQGSTGKERSAYLADARGLGLRVLTPSVLHSGAQATLEGHSLRLGLATWGLNIPPLIAKEIIGKARDWIDFAQFRR
;
A
#
# COMPACT_ATOMS: atom_id res chain seq x y z
N SER A 1 -25.61 -13.71 10.00
CA SER A 1 -24.82 -12.48 9.74
C SER A 1 -23.99 -12.78 8.52
N ILE A 2 -23.75 -11.84 7.61
CA ILE A 2 -23.20 -12.14 6.27
C ILE A 2 -21.92 -13.02 6.31
N ILE A 3 -21.01 -12.77 7.26
CA ILE A 3 -19.78 -13.58 7.43
C ILE A 3 -20.11 -15.04 7.74
N LYS A 4 -21.05 -15.27 8.66
CA LYS A 4 -21.53 -16.61 9.05
C LYS A 4 -22.33 -17.29 7.95
N ASP A 5 -23.19 -16.53 7.28
CA ASP A 5 -24.06 -17.06 6.25
C ASP A 5 -23.24 -17.49 5.01
N LEU A 6 -22.05 -16.91 4.82
CA LEU A 6 -21.09 -17.26 3.77
C LEU A 6 -19.98 -18.22 4.24
N GLY A 7 -19.92 -18.59 5.52
CA GLY A 7 -18.96 -19.56 6.05
C GLY A 7 -17.51 -19.06 6.14
N TYR A 8 -17.29 -17.77 6.43
CA TYR A 8 -15.95 -17.17 6.52
C TYR A 8 -15.50 -16.86 7.96
N GLU A 9 -16.16 -17.39 8.99
CA GLU A 9 -15.80 -17.14 10.38
C GLU A 9 -14.37 -17.57 10.70
N ASP A 10 -14.02 -18.80 10.32
CA ASP A 10 -12.69 -19.35 10.56
C ASP A 10 -11.61 -18.53 9.85
N TYR A 11 -11.89 -18.01 8.66
CA TYR A 11 -10.96 -17.15 7.93
C TYR A 11 -10.67 -15.86 8.69
N PHE A 12 -11.69 -15.20 9.22
CA PHE A 12 -11.52 -14.00 10.05
C PHE A 12 -10.74 -14.30 11.33
N LEU A 13 -11.01 -15.44 11.99
CA LEU A 13 -10.34 -15.82 13.22
C LEU A 13 -8.87 -16.19 13.00
N ILE A 14 -8.55 -16.90 11.90
CA ILE A 14 -7.17 -17.21 11.50
C ILE A 14 -6.40 -15.91 11.24
N VAL A 15 -6.97 -15.00 10.46
CA VAL A 15 -6.32 -13.72 10.15
C VAL A 15 -6.15 -12.86 11.41
N ALA A 16 -7.16 -12.81 12.28
CA ALA A 16 -7.08 -12.11 13.57
C ALA A 16 -5.99 -12.69 14.48
N ASP A 17 -5.83 -14.03 14.53
CA ASP A 17 -4.79 -14.69 15.31
C ASP A 17 -3.38 -14.30 14.84
N ILE A 18 -3.16 -14.27 13.53
CA ILE A 18 -1.88 -13.87 12.92
C ILE A 18 -1.56 -12.41 13.26
N VAL A 19 -2.54 -11.50 13.10
CA VAL A 19 -2.36 -10.08 13.40
C VAL A 19 -2.14 -9.85 14.89
N ARG A 20 -2.88 -10.56 15.76
CA ARG A 20 -2.70 -10.50 17.21
C ARG A 20 -1.27 -10.91 17.60
N PHE A 21 -0.78 -12.04 17.11
CA PHE A 21 0.60 -12.47 17.35
C PHE A 21 1.61 -11.37 16.95
N ALA A 22 1.46 -10.82 15.74
CA ALA A 22 2.35 -9.77 15.26
C ALA A 22 2.34 -8.54 16.19
N LYS A 23 1.16 -8.08 16.61
CA LYS A 23 1.00 -6.95 17.53
C LYS A 23 1.62 -7.23 18.91
N GLU A 24 1.36 -8.40 19.50
CA GLU A 24 1.94 -8.84 20.77
C GLU A 24 3.48 -8.95 20.71
N ALA A 25 4.01 -9.45 19.59
CA ALA A 25 5.44 -9.51 19.30
C ALA A 25 6.07 -8.18 18.86
N LYS A 26 5.28 -7.08 18.88
CA LYS A 26 5.68 -5.73 18.44
C LYS A 26 6.24 -5.69 17.00
N ILE A 27 5.70 -6.54 16.14
CA ILE A 27 5.94 -6.54 14.70
C ILE A 27 4.94 -5.54 14.08
N PRO A 28 5.41 -4.49 13.39
CA PRO A 28 4.50 -3.53 12.76
C PRO A 28 3.60 -4.21 11.74
N VAL A 29 2.31 -3.92 11.85
CA VAL A 29 1.26 -4.34 10.93
C VAL A 29 0.69 -3.09 10.26
N GLY A 30 0.39 -3.16 8.97
CA GLY A 30 -0.23 -2.06 8.25
C GLY A 30 -1.65 -1.79 8.73
N PRO A 31 -2.18 -0.58 8.49
CA PRO A 31 -3.53 -0.20 8.92
C PRO A 31 -4.66 -0.94 8.19
N GLY A 32 -4.31 -1.76 7.19
CA GLY A 32 -5.21 -2.46 6.29
C GLY A 32 -4.87 -2.13 4.83
N ARG A 33 -5.48 -2.86 3.90
CA ARG A 33 -5.42 -2.54 2.47
C ARG A 33 -6.56 -3.17 1.71
N GLY A 34 -6.87 -2.59 0.56
CA GLY A 34 -7.94 -3.10 -0.28
C GLY A 34 -9.28 -2.91 0.42
N SER A 35 -10.25 -3.78 0.13
CA SER A 35 -11.58 -3.66 0.72
C SER A 35 -11.68 -4.15 2.16
N SER A 36 -10.72 -4.91 2.71
CA SER A 36 -10.81 -5.45 4.07
C SER A 36 -11.01 -4.37 5.15
N ALA A 37 -10.42 -3.19 4.93
CA ALA A 37 -10.60 -2.01 5.78
C ALA A 37 -12.03 -1.44 5.79
N SER A 38 -12.94 -1.94 4.93
CA SER A 38 -14.36 -1.58 4.99
C SER A 38 -15.16 -2.39 6.02
N SER A 39 -14.52 -3.35 6.70
CA SER A 39 -15.19 -4.25 7.64
C SER A 39 -15.03 -3.80 9.09
N LEU A 40 -16.14 -3.46 9.73
CA LEU A 40 -16.16 -3.13 11.16
C LEU A 40 -15.72 -4.33 12.01
N VAL A 41 -16.04 -5.56 11.56
CA VAL A 41 -15.57 -6.78 12.23
C VAL A 41 -14.05 -6.90 12.14
N ALA A 42 -13.45 -6.58 10.98
CA ALA A 42 -12.00 -6.60 10.83
C ALA A 42 -11.33 -5.54 11.73
N TYR A 43 -11.92 -4.35 11.83
CA TYR A 43 -11.46 -3.30 12.74
C TYR A 43 -11.53 -3.73 14.21
N VAL A 44 -12.67 -4.27 14.66
CA VAL A 44 -12.86 -4.72 16.06
C VAL A 44 -11.94 -5.89 16.43
N LEU A 45 -11.67 -6.81 15.49
CA LEU A 45 -10.71 -7.90 15.68
C LEU A 45 -9.24 -7.43 15.61
N GLY A 46 -9.00 -6.15 15.32
CA GLY A 46 -7.67 -5.57 15.21
C GLY A 46 -6.92 -5.94 13.92
N ILE A 47 -7.60 -6.58 12.95
CA ILE A 47 -7.07 -6.93 11.62
C ILE A 47 -6.75 -5.65 10.83
N THR A 48 -7.61 -4.65 10.93
CA THR A 48 -7.42 -3.32 10.33
C THR A 48 -7.43 -2.25 11.41
N GLU A 49 -6.83 -1.10 11.13
CA GLU A 49 -6.76 0.03 12.07
C GLU A 49 -7.58 1.25 11.60
N VAL A 50 -8.15 1.16 10.40
CA VAL A 50 -9.09 2.14 9.86
C VAL A 50 -10.48 1.84 10.41
N ASP A 51 -11.09 2.83 11.07
CA ASP A 51 -12.50 2.76 11.45
C ASP A 51 -13.38 3.00 10.21
N PRO A 52 -14.11 1.99 9.72
CA PRO A 52 -14.91 2.13 8.51
C PRO A 52 -16.10 3.06 8.68
N LEU A 53 -16.60 3.26 9.91
CA LEU A 53 -17.77 4.11 10.15
C LEU A 53 -17.39 5.59 10.04
N SER A 54 -16.26 5.99 10.66
CA SER A 54 -15.76 7.36 10.58
C SER A 54 -15.43 7.77 9.14
N GLU A 55 -14.94 6.81 8.34
CA GLU A 55 -14.51 7.02 6.96
C GLU A 55 -15.63 6.79 5.92
N GLY A 56 -16.83 6.40 6.36
CA GLY A 56 -17.97 6.13 5.48
C GLY A 56 -17.73 4.99 4.49
N LEU A 57 -16.99 3.96 4.90
CA LEU A 57 -16.68 2.78 4.09
C LEU A 57 -17.84 1.77 4.13
N LEU A 58 -17.98 0.99 3.06
CA LEU A 58 -19.12 0.09 2.86
C LEU A 58 -18.70 -1.38 3.03
N PHE A 59 -19.32 -2.09 3.97
CA PHE A 59 -19.02 -3.51 4.19
C PHE A 59 -19.25 -4.36 2.94
N GLU A 60 -20.29 -4.08 2.16
CA GLU A 60 -20.65 -4.79 0.93
C GLU A 60 -19.61 -4.63 -0.18
N ARG A 61 -18.74 -3.61 -0.09
CA ARG A 61 -17.58 -3.49 -0.98
C ARG A 61 -16.54 -4.57 -0.68
N PHE A 62 -16.48 -5.04 0.56
CA PHE A 62 -15.64 -6.15 0.98
C PHE A 62 -16.30 -7.50 0.73
N LEU A 63 -17.51 -7.69 1.27
CA LEU A 63 -18.22 -8.97 1.24
C LEU A 63 -19.73 -8.76 1.10
N SER A 64 -20.34 -9.40 0.11
CA SER A 64 -21.79 -9.33 -0.14
C SER A 64 -22.34 -10.71 -0.50
N VAL A 65 -23.62 -10.95 -0.20
CA VAL A 65 -24.27 -12.24 -0.47
C VAL A 65 -24.51 -12.45 -1.96
N GLU A 66 -24.76 -11.35 -2.68
CA GLU A 66 -25.01 -11.28 -4.11
C GLU A 66 -23.76 -11.60 -4.94
N ARG A 67 -22.56 -11.43 -4.34
CA ARG A 67 -21.28 -11.70 -4.98
C ARG A 67 -20.71 -13.03 -4.50
N LYS A 68 -20.76 -14.04 -5.36
CA LYS A 68 -20.06 -15.33 -5.17
C LYS A 68 -18.54 -15.21 -5.39
N LYS A 69 -17.89 -14.20 -4.79
CA LYS A 69 -16.43 -14.07 -4.78
C LYS A 69 -15.94 -14.22 -3.35
N ARG A 70 -14.86 -14.98 -3.19
CA ARG A 70 -14.17 -15.12 -1.90
C ARG A 70 -13.61 -13.76 -1.44
N PRO A 71 -13.71 -13.45 -0.12
CA PRO A 71 -13.04 -12.31 0.44
C PRO A 71 -11.53 -12.49 0.35
N ASP A 72 -10.83 -11.37 0.24
CA ASP A 72 -9.37 -11.33 0.21
C ASP A 72 -8.92 -10.34 1.29
N ILE A 73 -8.24 -10.85 2.33
CA ILE A 73 -7.68 -10.07 3.42
C ILE A 73 -6.15 -10.18 3.33
N ASP A 74 -5.59 -9.22 2.61
CA ASP A 74 -4.15 -9.04 2.51
C ASP A 74 -3.60 -8.34 3.75
N LEU A 75 -2.48 -8.83 4.29
CA LEU A 75 -1.85 -8.31 5.49
C LEU A 75 -0.47 -7.72 5.17
N ASP A 76 -0.27 -6.45 5.51
CA ASP A 76 1.05 -5.81 5.40
C ASP A 76 1.83 -5.94 6.72
N PHE A 77 3.05 -6.47 6.65
CA PHE A 77 3.98 -6.52 7.79
C PHE A 77 5.27 -5.79 7.46
N CYS A 78 6.03 -5.39 8.50
CA CYS A 78 7.37 -4.88 8.30
C CYS A 78 8.26 -5.93 7.61
N TYR A 79 9.06 -5.50 6.63
CA TYR A 79 9.78 -6.45 5.78
C TYR A 79 10.85 -7.27 6.53
N GLU A 80 11.39 -6.72 7.63
CA GLU A 80 12.50 -7.34 8.38
C GLU A 80 12.03 -8.50 9.26
N ARG A 81 10.81 -8.39 9.80
CA ARG A 81 10.27 -9.35 10.79
C ARG A 81 9.10 -10.16 10.26
N ARG A 82 8.73 -10.01 8.98
CA ARG A 82 7.71 -10.85 8.33
C ARG A 82 8.04 -12.35 8.42
N GLY A 83 9.33 -12.71 8.39
CA GLY A 83 9.76 -14.10 8.57
C GLY A 83 9.28 -14.70 9.89
N GLU A 84 9.28 -13.93 10.99
CA GLU A 84 8.78 -14.36 12.29
C GLU A 84 7.27 -14.69 12.24
N VAL A 85 6.49 -13.88 11.51
CA VAL A 85 5.05 -14.13 11.31
C VAL A 85 4.83 -15.41 10.52
N LEU A 86 5.61 -15.64 9.46
CA LEU A 86 5.52 -16.87 8.67
C LEU A 86 5.87 -18.11 9.52
N PHE A 87 6.91 -18.03 10.35
CA PHE A 87 7.25 -19.10 11.29
C PHE A 87 6.16 -19.33 12.32
N TYR A 88 5.55 -18.27 12.86
CA TYR A 88 4.39 -18.41 13.75
C TYR A 88 3.25 -19.18 13.07
N VAL A 89 2.90 -18.83 11.82
CA VAL A 89 1.85 -19.53 11.07
C VAL A 89 2.19 -21.02 10.89
N LEU A 90 3.43 -21.35 10.53
CA LEU A 90 3.89 -22.74 10.38
C LEU A 90 3.77 -23.54 11.68
N GLU A 91 4.17 -22.98 12.81
CA GLU A 91 4.10 -23.65 14.12
C GLU A 91 2.67 -23.71 14.65
N ARG A 92 1.86 -22.67 14.42
CA ARG A 92 0.49 -22.55 14.92
C ARG A 92 -0.48 -23.52 14.24
N PHE A 93 -0.38 -23.67 12.92
CA PHE A 93 -1.30 -24.48 12.13
C PHE A 93 -0.70 -25.83 11.70
N GLY A 94 0.59 -26.04 11.94
CA GLY A 94 1.31 -27.27 11.59
C GLY A 94 2.00 -27.16 10.23
N ARG A 95 3.25 -27.60 10.17
CA ARG A 95 4.09 -27.53 8.96
C ARG A 95 3.51 -28.32 7.78
N ASP A 96 2.79 -29.40 8.05
CA ASP A 96 2.12 -30.17 6.99
C ASP A 96 0.84 -29.51 6.48
N HIS A 97 0.35 -28.45 7.13
CA HIS A 97 -0.91 -27.77 6.79
C HIS A 97 -0.70 -26.36 6.23
N VAL A 98 0.56 -25.93 6.13
CA VAL A 98 0.93 -24.59 5.69
C VAL A 98 2.01 -24.70 4.62
N ALA A 99 1.82 -23.98 3.52
CA ALA A 99 2.84 -23.86 2.48
C ALA A 99 2.86 -22.46 1.89
N GLN A 100 4.02 -22.05 1.36
CA GLN A 100 4.08 -20.92 0.44
C GLN A 100 3.68 -21.37 -0.96
N ILE A 101 3.20 -20.42 -1.76
CA ILE A 101 2.79 -20.71 -3.14
C ILE A 101 4.02 -20.77 -4.05
N GLY A 102 4.15 -21.82 -4.86
CA GLY A 102 5.16 -21.89 -5.92
C GLY A 102 4.84 -20.96 -7.08
N THR A 103 5.88 -20.41 -7.71
CA THR A 103 5.77 -19.60 -8.92
C THR A 103 6.73 -20.10 -9.99
N TYR A 104 6.34 -19.94 -11.25
CA TYR A 104 7.13 -20.35 -12.41
C TYR A 104 7.40 -19.15 -13.30
N GLY A 105 8.67 -18.74 -13.34
CA GLY A 105 9.11 -17.71 -14.28
C GLY A 105 9.16 -18.29 -15.68
N THR A 106 8.55 -17.62 -16.65
CA THR A 106 8.59 -17.99 -18.07
C THR A 106 9.59 -17.13 -18.85
N PHE A 107 10.00 -17.61 -20.02
CA PHE A 107 10.78 -16.78 -20.94
C PHE A 107 9.91 -15.68 -21.54
N GLY A 108 10.14 -14.44 -21.08
CA GLY A 108 9.64 -13.25 -21.78
C GLY A 108 10.44 -12.97 -23.05
N PRO A 109 9.93 -12.10 -23.96
CA PRO A 109 10.54 -11.88 -25.28
C PRO A 109 12.03 -11.52 -25.23
N LYS A 110 12.41 -10.60 -24.33
CA LYS A 110 13.80 -10.16 -24.17
C LYS A 110 14.70 -11.26 -23.58
N ALA A 111 14.20 -11.99 -22.58
CA ALA A 111 14.96 -13.06 -21.93
C ALA A 111 15.18 -14.24 -22.88
N ALA A 112 14.17 -14.59 -23.67
CA ALA A 112 14.27 -15.59 -24.73
C ALA A 112 15.36 -15.20 -25.74
N ALA A 113 15.31 -13.97 -26.28
CA ALA A 113 16.28 -13.50 -27.26
C ALA A 113 17.71 -13.49 -26.70
N GLN A 114 17.90 -13.04 -25.46
CA GLN A 114 19.19 -13.05 -24.79
C GLN A 114 19.75 -14.47 -24.61
N GLU A 115 18.90 -15.42 -24.23
CA GLU A 115 19.30 -16.81 -24.02
C GLU A 115 19.69 -17.49 -25.34
N VAL A 116 18.89 -17.29 -26.40
CA VAL A 116 19.22 -17.77 -27.75
C VAL A 116 20.54 -17.20 -28.23
N ARG A 117 20.75 -15.88 -28.08
CA ARG A 117 22.01 -15.23 -28.47
C ARG A 117 23.19 -15.78 -27.66
N ARG A 118 23.02 -16.01 -26.36
CA ARG A 118 24.04 -16.56 -25.47
C ARG A 118 24.49 -17.95 -25.92
N ILE A 119 23.56 -18.80 -26.37
CA ILE A 119 23.85 -20.19 -26.75
C ILE A 119 24.32 -20.30 -28.21
N LEU A 120 23.65 -19.63 -29.14
CA LEU A 120 23.91 -19.73 -30.58
C LEU A 120 24.93 -18.72 -31.11
N GLY A 121 25.33 -17.73 -30.30
CA GLY A 121 26.21 -16.64 -30.69
C GLY A 121 25.58 -15.62 -31.66
N LYS A 122 24.30 -15.81 -32.04
CA LYS A 122 23.55 -14.92 -32.93
C LYS A 122 22.07 -14.91 -32.59
N ASP A 123 21.37 -13.91 -33.07
CA ASP A 123 19.92 -13.87 -32.98
C ASP A 123 19.30 -14.94 -33.87
N ASN A 124 18.27 -15.61 -33.36
CA ASN A 124 17.43 -16.51 -34.14
C ASN A 124 15.97 -16.30 -33.74
N PRO A 125 15.21 -15.50 -34.50
CA PRO A 125 13.82 -15.16 -34.17
C PRO A 125 12.89 -16.37 -34.09
N ALA A 126 13.10 -17.39 -34.93
CA ALA A 126 12.30 -18.61 -34.91
C ALA A 126 12.47 -19.35 -33.58
N VAL A 127 13.71 -19.65 -33.19
CA VAL A 127 14.01 -20.31 -31.91
C VAL A 127 13.60 -19.43 -30.72
N THR A 128 13.73 -18.11 -30.84
CA THR A 128 13.29 -17.16 -29.80
C THR A 128 11.78 -17.26 -29.57
N ALA A 129 10.99 -17.36 -30.65
CA ALA A 129 9.55 -17.57 -30.56
C ALA A 129 9.22 -18.94 -29.96
N ASP A 130 9.95 -20.00 -30.33
CA ASP A 130 9.72 -21.36 -29.83
C ASP A 130 9.93 -21.48 -28.32
N ILE A 131 10.92 -20.76 -27.76
CA ILE A 131 11.19 -20.83 -26.32
C ILE A 131 10.40 -19.81 -25.51
N GLN A 132 9.78 -18.82 -26.15
CA GLN A 132 8.98 -17.81 -25.46
C GLN A 132 7.79 -18.49 -24.76
N GLY A 133 7.55 -18.12 -23.50
CA GLY A 133 6.48 -18.71 -22.70
C GLY A 133 6.83 -20.06 -22.04
N LEU A 134 7.94 -20.72 -22.44
CA LEU A 134 8.42 -21.91 -21.73
C LEU A 134 8.84 -21.56 -20.30
N LYS A 135 8.63 -22.50 -19.37
CA LYS A 135 9.04 -22.36 -17.97
C LYS A 135 10.58 -22.37 -17.88
N ARG A 136 11.14 -21.36 -17.22
CA ARG A 136 12.58 -21.13 -17.09
C ARG A 136 13.13 -21.53 -15.73
N HIS A 137 12.47 -21.11 -14.65
CA HIS A 137 12.88 -21.40 -13.29
C HIS A 137 11.66 -21.45 -12.37
N ARG A 138 11.82 -22.17 -11.27
CA ARG A 138 10.88 -22.17 -10.16
C ARG A 138 11.34 -21.14 -9.12
N SER A 139 10.40 -20.46 -8.50
CA SER A 139 10.61 -19.54 -7.38
C SER A 139 9.47 -19.67 -6.38
N THR A 140 9.63 -19.06 -5.22
CA THR A 140 8.60 -18.98 -4.18
C THR A 140 7.85 -17.67 -4.34
N HIS A 141 6.52 -17.70 -4.25
CA HIS A 141 5.72 -16.48 -4.28
C HIS A 141 6.15 -15.58 -3.13
N ALA A 142 6.34 -14.30 -3.42
CA ALA A 142 6.90 -13.38 -2.46
C ALA A 142 5.99 -13.09 -1.26
N VAL A 143 4.77 -13.63 -1.18
CA VAL A 143 3.68 -13.14 -0.31
C VAL A 143 2.70 -14.24 0.10
N GLY A 144 2.12 -14.95 -0.88
CA GLY A 144 1.03 -15.88 -0.64
C GLY A 144 1.43 -17.12 0.15
N VAL A 145 0.66 -17.37 1.19
CA VAL A 145 0.67 -18.56 2.04
C VAL A 145 -0.69 -19.21 1.96
N ILE A 146 -0.71 -20.54 1.97
CA ILE A 146 -1.94 -21.32 2.06
C ILE A 146 -1.98 -22.03 3.41
N ILE A 147 -3.17 -22.07 4.00
CA ILE A 147 -3.44 -22.75 5.27
C ILE A 147 -4.62 -23.69 5.02
N THR A 148 -4.43 -24.98 5.27
CA THR A 148 -5.39 -26.02 4.89
C THR A 148 -5.73 -26.93 6.05
N ALA A 149 -7.01 -27.32 6.17
CA ALA A 149 -7.44 -28.25 7.22
C ALA A 149 -6.86 -29.66 7.03
N ARG A 150 -6.50 -30.03 5.80
CA ARG A 150 -5.85 -31.30 5.45
C ARG A 150 -4.37 -31.06 5.12
N PRO A 151 -3.52 -32.09 5.21
CA PRO A 151 -2.13 -31.99 4.81
C PRO A 151 -1.98 -31.45 3.38
N ILE A 152 -1.03 -30.55 3.16
CA ILE A 152 -0.86 -29.86 1.89
C ILE A 152 -0.52 -30.82 0.75
N GLN A 153 0.12 -31.95 1.09
CA GLN A 153 0.50 -33.02 0.18
C GLN A 153 -0.71 -33.72 -0.44
N GLU A 154 -1.91 -33.62 0.16
CA GLU A 154 -3.16 -34.08 -0.46
C GLU A 154 -3.65 -33.16 -1.60
N ILE A 155 -3.13 -31.94 -1.66
CA ILE A 155 -3.57 -30.89 -2.60
C ILE A 155 -2.51 -30.67 -3.69
N SER A 156 -1.24 -30.58 -3.29
CA SER A 156 -0.12 -30.35 -4.19
C SER A 156 1.11 -31.10 -3.68
N ALA A 157 1.90 -31.65 -4.60
CA ALA A 157 3.29 -31.97 -4.28
C ALA A 157 4.00 -30.71 -3.75
N VAL A 158 4.89 -30.88 -2.77
CA VAL A 158 5.65 -29.79 -2.16
C VAL A 158 7.15 -30.06 -2.22
N TYR A 159 7.92 -28.98 -2.18
CA TYR A 159 9.35 -29.01 -1.92
C TYR A 159 9.67 -28.07 -0.75
N LEU A 160 10.86 -28.18 -0.18
CA LEU A 160 11.29 -27.29 0.89
C LEU A 160 12.17 -26.17 0.32
N ASP A 161 11.84 -24.92 0.68
CA ASP A 161 12.70 -23.75 0.52
C ASP A 161 12.99 -23.19 1.91
N LYS A 162 14.26 -23.26 2.35
CA LYS A 162 14.69 -22.87 3.71
C LYS A 162 13.80 -23.47 4.81
N GLU A 163 13.53 -24.77 4.71
CA GLU A 163 12.66 -25.55 5.64
C GLU A 163 11.17 -25.21 5.60
N ILE A 164 10.74 -24.33 4.69
CA ILE A 164 9.34 -23.96 4.50
C ILE A 164 8.77 -24.75 3.32
N PRO A 165 7.62 -25.44 3.47
CA PRO A 165 6.96 -26.11 2.37
C PRO A 165 6.52 -25.10 1.30
N VAL A 166 6.76 -25.43 0.03
CA VAL A 166 6.34 -24.64 -1.13
C VAL A 166 5.63 -25.54 -2.13
N THR A 167 4.46 -25.11 -2.61
CA THR A 167 3.67 -25.88 -3.56
C THR A 167 4.33 -26.01 -4.92
N HIS A 168 4.12 -27.15 -5.59
CA HIS A 168 4.36 -27.28 -7.03
C HIS A 168 3.23 -26.67 -7.85
N LEU A 169 2.00 -26.67 -7.37
CA LEU A 169 0.93 -25.92 -8.04
C LEU A 169 1.14 -24.42 -7.86
N ASP A 170 0.88 -23.67 -8.93
CA ASP A 170 0.89 -22.22 -8.87
C ASP A 170 -0.43 -21.67 -8.32
N MET A 171 -0.48 -20.35 -8.15
CA MET A 171 -1.63 -19.65 -7.57
C MET A 171 -2.94 -19.99 -8.29
N TYR A 172 -2.95 -20.06 -9.62
CA TYR A 172 -4.17 -20.26 -10.38
C TYR A 172 -4.71 -21.68 -10.20
N ALA A 173 -3.83 -22.68 -10.28
CA ALA A 173 -4.22 -24.06 -10.03
C ALA A 173 -4.73 -24.28 -8.60
N LEU A 174 -4.13 -23.61 -7.60
CA LEU A 174 -4.59 -23.67 -6.21
C LEU A 174 -5.95 -22.97 -6.02
N GLU A 175 -6.17 -21.83 -6.69
CA GLU A 175 -7.45 -21.12 -6.68
C GLU A 175 -8.57 -21.97 -7.30
N ASP A 176 -8.30 -22.68 -8.40
CA ASP A 176 -9.24 -23.60 -9.05
C ASP A 176 -9.60 -24.79 -8.14
N LEU A 177 -8.65 -25.27 -7.33
CA LEU A 177 -8.88 -26.30 -6.31
C LEU A 177 -9.62 -25.76 -5.07
N GLY A 178 -9.92 -24.47 -5.06
CA GLY A 178 -10.62 -23.83 -3.96
C GLY A 178 -9.79 -23.70 -2.70
N VAL A 179 -8.45 -23.71 -2.79
CA VAL A 179 -7.57 -23.47 -1.65
C VAL A 179 -7.66 -22.00 -1.23
N LEU A 180 -7.71 -21.77 0.08
CA LEU A 180 -7.72 -20.42 0.64
C LEU A 180 -6.28 -19.92 0.79
N LYS A 181 -6.01 -18.76 0.21
CA LYS A 181 -4.73 -18.06 0.37
C LYS A 181 -4.85 -16.91 1.35
N ILE A 182 -3.76 -16.63 2.04
CA ILE A 182 -3.55 -15.44 2.85
C ILE A 182 -2.25 -14.80 2.36
N ASP A 183 -2.35 -13.53 2.00
CA ASP A 183 -1.20 -12.78 1.52
C ASP A 183 -0.49 -12.09 2.70
N LEU A 184 0.72 -12.56 3.03
CA LEU A 184 1.61 -11.94 4.03
C LEU A 184 2.62 -11.03 3.30
N LEU A 185 2.25 -9.77 3.12
CA LEU A 185 3.06 -8.80 2.40
C LEU A 185 4.18 -8.22 3.27
N ALA A 186 5.27 -7.88 2.61
CA ALA A 186 6.37 -7.13 3.20
C ALA A 186 6.29 -5.68 2.72
N LEU A 187 6.03 -4.76 3.64
CA LEU A 187 5.96 -3.32 3.35
C LEU A 187 7.14 -2.60 4.01
N ARG A 188 8.03 -2.05 3.18
CA ARG A 188 9.23 -1.32 3.62
C ARG A 188 8.88 -0.14 4.53
N THR A 189 7.83 0.60 4.20
CA THR A 189 7.36 1.77 4.93
C THR A 189 7.09 1.47 6.40
N LEU A 190 6.55 0.29 6.74
CA LEU A 190 6.29 -0.07 8.14
C LEU A 190 7.59 -0.20 8.95
N THR A 191 8.64 -0.77 8.36
CA THR A 191 9.97 -0.81 8.98
C THR A 191 10.54 0.60 9.14
N LEU A 192 10.36 1.47 8.13
CA LEU A 192 10.83 2.86 8.20
C LEU A 192 10.16 3.63 9.33
N LEU A 193 8.83 3.56 9.39
CA LEU A 193 8.02 4.22 10.41
C LEU A 193 8.35 3.71 11.82
N GLN A 194 8.48 2.40 12.01
CA GLN A 194 8.90 1.86 13.31
C GLN A 194 10.29 2.38 13.72
N ARG A 195 11.25 2.44 12.80
CA ARG A 195 12.59 3.00 13.10
C ARG A 195 12.54 4.49 13.40
N MET A 196 11.70 5.24 12.70
CA MET A 196 11.46 6.65 12.98
C MET A 196 10.86 6.82 14.38
N GLU A 197 9.80 6.08 14.71
CA GLU A 197 9.17 6.11 16.03
C GLU A 197 10.15 5.75 17.14
N MET A 198 10.91 4.66 17.01
CA MET A 198 11.92 4.28 18.00
C MET A 198 12.97 5.37 18.23
N ARG A 199 13.42 6.06 17.16
CA ARG A 199 14.39 7.16 17.27
C ARG A 199 13.80 8.40 17.91
N VAL A 200 12.57 8.76 17.55
CA VAL A 200 11.87 9.87 18.20
C VAL A 200 11.64 9.55 19.68
N PHE A 201 11.29 8.30 19.99
CA PHE A 201 11.07 7.82 21.35
C PHE A 201 12.31 7.91 22.25
N GLU A 202 13.53 7.82 21.69
CA GLU A 202 14.77 8.06 22.44
C GLU A 202 14.86 9.49 23.00
N ARG A 203 14.24 10.46 22.29
CA ARG A 203 14.21 11.89 22.65
C ARG A 203 12.93 12.26 23.40
N ASP A 204 11.78 11.78 22.94
CA ASP A 204 10.46 12.03 23.52
C ASP A 204 9.78 10.70 23.85
N ARG A 205 9.82 10.33 25.13
CA ARG A 205 9.25 9.07 25.65
C ARG A 205 7.73 8.99 25.56
N SER A 206 7.05 10.08 25.23
CA SER A 206 5.59 10.11 25.05
C SER A 206 5.15 9.96 23.60
N PHE A 207 6.08 10.03 22.64
CA PHE A 207 5.74 10.00 21.23
C PHE A 207 5.24 8.61 20.79
N SER A 208 4.11 8.59 20.09
CA SER A 208 3.65 7.44 19.32
C SER A 208 3.05 7.86 17.98
N LEU A 209 3.37 7.11 16.93
CA LEU A 209 2.77 7.26 15.60
C LEU A 209 1.26 6.96 15.57
N ALA A 210 0.75 6.24 16.57
CA ALA A 210 -0.67 5.94 16.68
C ALA A 210 -1.48 7.15 17.18
N GLU A 211 -0.84 8.08 17.88
CA GLU A 211 -1.49 9.19 18.60
C GLU A 211 -1.24 10.56 17.95
N ILE A 212 -0.60 10.60 16.78
CA ILE A 212 -0.36 11.87 16.08
C ILE A 212 -1.68 12.53 15.65
N PRO A 213 -1.77 13.87 15.71
CA PRO A 213 -2.98 14.59 15.31
C PRO A 213 -3.27 14.40 13.80
N PRO A 214 -4.53 14.21 13.38
CA PRO A 214 -4.91 14.06 11.97
C PRO A 214 -4.95 15.39 11.19
N ASP A 215 -4.84 16.52 11.89
CA ASP A 215 -5.09 17.87 11.38
C ASP A 215 -3.94 18.87 11.66
N ASP A 216 -2.70 18.38 11.70
CA ASP A 216 -1.50 19.19 11.96
C ASP A 216 -1.21 20.24 10.85
N PRO A 217 -1.30 21.55 11.14
CA PRO A 217 -1.12 22.60 10.13
C PRO A 217 0.28 22.65 9.53
N ASP A 218 1.32 22.36 10.32
CA ASP A 218 2.71 22.41 9.86
C ASP A 218 3.01 21.28 8.88
N THR A 219 2.44 20.09 9.11
CA THR A 219 2.54 18.95 8.21
C THR A 219 1.83 19.22 6.89
N PHE A 220 0.64 19.82 6.92
CA PHE A 220 -0.01 20.29 5.70
C PHE A 220 0.81 21.37 4.99
N ALA A 221 1.44 22.30 5.72
CA ALA A 221 2.28 23.33 5.13
C ALA A 221 3.55 22.76 4.47
N LEU A 222 4.15 21.71 5.04
CA LEU A 222 5.27 20.99 4.43
C LEU A 222 4.83 20.31 3.13
N LEU A 223 3.72 19.58 3.17
CA LEU A 223 3.15 18.90 2.01
C LEU A 223 2.74 19.89 0.92
N ALA A 224 2.11 21.02 1.27
CA ALA A 224 1.73 22.07 0.33
C ALA A 224 2.91 22.71 -0.42
N LYS A 225 4.14 22.62 0.12
CA LYS A 225 5.36 23.04 -0.56
C LYS A 225 5.90 21.98 -1.53
N GLY A 226 5.27 20.81 -1.62
CA GLY A 226 5.71 19.67 -2.41
C GLY A 226 6.95 18.98 -1.83
N ARG A 227 7.27 19.18 -0.55
CA ARG A 227 8.45 18.57 0.08
C ARG A 227 8.17 17.13 0.52
N SER A 228 7.76 16.27 -0.39
CA SER A 228 7.32 14.90 -0.09
C SER A 228 8.33 13.80 -0.39
N LEU A 229 9.55 14.16 -0.81
CA LEU A 229 10.65 13.20 -0.95
C LEU A 229 10.82 12.31 0.31
N GLY A 230 10.83 10.99 0.13
CA GLY A 230 10.91 10.01 1.23
C GLY A 230 9.60 9.70 1.96
N ILE A 231 8.47 10.32 1.57
CA ILE A 231 7.14 10.06 2.12
C ILE A 231 6.40 9.07 1.23
N PHE A 232 6.09 7.88 1.78
CA PHE A 232 5.40 6.80 1.08
C PHE A 232 4.21 7.28 0.22
N GLN A 233 4.10 6.75 -1.01
CA GLN A 233 3.14 7.11 -2.06
C GLN A 233 3.27 8.53 -2.65
N LEU A 234 3.97 9.46 -1.98
CA LEU A 234 4.02 10.87 -2.36
C LEU A 234 5.39 11.32 -2.89
N GLU A 235 6.34 10.39 -3.10
CA GLU A 235 7.75 10.70 -3.38
C GLU A 235 8.03 11.11 -4.83
N SER A 236 7.14 10.83 -5.78
CA SER A 236 7.42 11.07 -7.19
C SER A 236 7.24 12.54 -7.56
N ASP A 237 7.97 13.00 -8.59
CA ASP A 237 7.87 14.36 -9.12
C ASP A 237 6.41 14.77 -9.44
N LEU A 238 5.61 13.82 -9.93
CA LEU A 238 4.18 14.01 -10.16
C LEU A 238 3.46 14.40 -8.86
N PHE A 239 3.63 13.62 -7.79
CA PHE A 239 2.97 13.92 -6.51
C PHE A 239 3.50 15.21 -5.88
N GLU A 240 4.78 15.54 -6.01
CA GLU A 240 5.31 16.83 -5.56
C GLU A 240 4.66 18.02 -6.29
N GLU A 241 4.41 17.89 -7.59
CA GLU A 241 3.67 18.89 -8.37
C GLU A 241 2.20 18.98 -7.94
N LEU A 242 1.52 17.83 -7.83
CA LEU A 242 0.12 17.78 -7.42
C LEU A 242 -0.07 18.34 -6.02
N LEU A 243 0.82 18.05 -5.08
CA LEU A 243 0.79 18.62 -3.73
C LEU A 243 0.93 20.15 -3.73
N ARG A 244 1.79 20.73 -4.58
CA ARG A 244 1.93 22.19 -4.70
C ARG A 244 0.69 22.87 -5.26
N LYS A 245 0.00 22.20 -6.19
CA LYS A 245 -1.27 22.67 -6.77
C LYS A 245 -2.43 22.48 -5.79
N LEU A 246 -2.48 21.32 -5.13
CA LEU A 246 -3.54 20.96 -4.20
C LEU A 246 -3.38 21.69 -2.87
N LYS A 247 -2.20 21.92 -2.31
CA LYS A 247 -2.05 22.52 -0.96
C LYS A 247 -3.02 21.88 0.06
N PRO A 248 -2.85 20.59 0.38
CA PRO A 248 -3.82 19.83 1.18
C PRO A 248 -4.09 20.51 2.53
N ARG A 249 -5.35 20.52 2.97
CA ARG A 249 -5.79 21.14 4.24
C ARG A 249 -6.51 20.17 5.18
N SER A 250 -6.66 18.91 4.75
CA SER A 250 -7.33 17.86 5.51
C SER A 250 -6.74 16.50 5.15
N PHE A 251 -6.95 15.52 6.03
CA PHE A 251 -6.61 14.13 5.74
C PHE A 251 -7.33 13.62 4.48
N GLY A 252 -8.60 14.01 4.28
CA GLY A 252 -9.39 13.68 3.09
C GLY A 252 -8.77 14.16 1.77
N ASP A 253 -8.08 15.31 1.77
CA ASP A 253 -7.34 15.77 0.58
C ASP A 253 -6.22 14.80 0.20
N LEU A 254 -5.55 14.17 1.17
CA LEU A 254 -4.52 13.16 0.91
C LEU A 254 -5.13 11.87 0.38
N VAL A 255 -6.25 11.43 0.97
CA VAL A 255 -7.00 10.26 0.49
C VAL A 255 -7.43 10.46 -0.96
N ALA A 256 -7.94 11.64 -1.31
CA ALA A 256 -8.35 11.98 -2.67
C ALA A 256 -7.15 12.09 -3.62
N LEU A 257 -6.05 12.71 -3.17
CA LEU A 257 -4.83 12.85 -3.96
C LEU A 257 -4.25 11.50 -4.38
N LEU A 258 -4.19 10.52 -3.46
CA LEU A 258 -3.75 9.16 -3.79
C LEU A 258 -4.65 8.48 -4.82
N ALA A 259 -5.96 8.72 -4.76
CA ALA A 259 -6.91 8.21 -5.75
C ALA A 259 -6.77 8.91 -7.12
N LEU A 260 -6.48 10.22 -7.15
CA LEU A 260 -6.37 11.04 -8.36
C LEU A 260 -5.01 10.91 -9.06
N GLY A 261 -3.92 10.65 -8.34
CA GLY A 261 -2.54 10.62 -8.84
C GLY A 261 -2.20 9.41 -9.71
N ARG A 262 -3.11 9.00 -10.59
CA ARG A 262 -3.04 7.79 -11.43
C ARG A 262 -3.52 8.08 -12.86
N PRO A 263 -3.03 7.34 -13.88
CA PRO A 263 -3.50 7.50 -15.25
C PRO A 263 -5.02 7.33 -15.36
N GLY A 264 -5.71 8.25 -16.04
CA GLY A 264 -7.17 8.32 -16.09
C GLY A 264 -7.72 9.42 -15.17
N PRO A 265 -7.89 9.17 -13.85
CA PRO A 265 -8.39 10.17 -12.89
C PRO A 265 -7.60 11.49 -12.85
N LEU A 266 -6.32 11.47 -13.25
CA LEU A 266 -5.47 12.67 -13.25
C LEU A 266 -6.06 13.82 -14.09
N SER A 267 -6.85 13.52 -15.13
CA SER A 267 -7.54 14.54 -15.93
C SER A 267 -8.54 15.36 -15.12
N MET A 268 -9.09 14.78 -14.05
CA MET A 268 -10.07 15.41 -13.16
C MET A 268 -9.41 16.27 -12.07
N PHE A 269 -8.09 16.19 -11.91
CA PHE A 269 -7.39 16.85 -10.80
C PHE A 269 -7.60 18.38 -10.81
N SER A 270 -7.49 19.02 -11.97
CA SER A 270 -7.70 20.46 -12.12
C SER A 270 -9.12 20.88 -11.71
N GLU A 271 -10.11 20.06 -12.07
CA GLU A 271 -11.50 20.29 -11.70
C GLU A 271 -11.72 20.08 -10.19
N PHE A 272 -11.14 19.04 -9.61
CA PHE A 272 -11.17 18.78 -8.16
C PHE A 272 -10.65 20.00 -7.38
N VAL A 273 -9.48 20.52 -7.75
CA VAL A 273 -8.89 21.71 -7.11
C VAL A 273 -9.80 22.93 -7.28
N ALA A 274 -10.31 23.19 -8.50
CA ALA A 274 -11.16 24.34 -8.78
C ALA A 274 -12.47 24.31 -7.97
N ARG A 275 -13.11 23.14 -7.87
CA ARG A 275 -14.35 22.94 -7.10
C ARG A 275 -14.12 23.02 -5.60
N ARG A 276 -12.99 22.53 -5.09
CA ARG A 276 -12.62 22.71 -3.68
C ARG A 276 -12.42 24.17 -3.29
N GLU A 277 -11.78 24.98 -4.14
CA GLU A 277 -11.63 26.42 -3.85
C GLU A 277 -12.95 27.19 -4.03
N ASN A 278 -13.94 26.61 -4.72
CA ASN A 278 -15.24 27.24 -4.94
C ASN A 278 -16.43 26.28 -4.69
N PRO A 279 -16.62 25.74 -3.47
CA PRO A 279 -17.65 24.72 -3.23
C PRO A 279 -19.07 25.20 -3.51
N SER A 280 -19.35 26.49 -3.32
CA SER A 280 -20.66 27.12 -3.57
C SER A 280 -21.08 27.14 -5.04
N LYS A 281 -20.17 26.87 -5.98
CA LYS A 281 -20.47 26.79 -7.42
C LYS A 281 -20.85 25.38 -7.88
N ILE A 282 -20.74 24.38 -7.01
CA ILE A 282 -21.05 22.99 -7.35
C ILE A 282 -22.57 22.84 -7.48
N GLN A 283 -23.03 22.41 -8.65
CA GLN A 283 -24.43 22.13 -8.89
C GLN A 283 -24.66 20.62 -8.91
N TYR A 284 -25.43 20.12 -7.95
CA TYR A 284 -25.80 18.72 -7.88
C TYR A 284 -27.08 18.46 -8.68
N LEU A 285 -27.12 17.32 -9.38
CA LEU A 285 -28.32 16.88 -10.11
C LEU A 285 -29.47 16.48 -9.18
N HIS A 286 -29.16 16.18 -7.92
CA HIS A 286 -30.10 15.77 -6.89
C HIS A 286 -29.49 16.00 -5.49
N PRO A 287 -30.29 16.41 -4.47
CA PRO A 287 -29.78 16.66 -3.11
C PRO A 287 -29.01 15.47 -2.49
N ALA A 288 -29.47 14.24 -2.73
CA ALA A 288 -28.77 13.05 -2.23
C ALA A 288 -27.33 12.89 -2.76
N LEU A 289 -26.99 13.50 -3.90
CA LEU A 289 -25.61 13.48 -4.42
C LEU A 289 -24.67 14.36 -3.60
N GLU A 290 -25.17 15.43 -2.99
CA GLU A 290 -24.36 16.30 -2.13
C GLU A 290 -23.82 15.53 -0.93
N GLY A 291 -24.66 14.74 -0.26
CA GLY A 291 -24.25 13.90 0.86
C GLY A 291 -23.35 12.71 0.50
N ILE A 292 -23.16 12.40 -0.79
CA ILE A 292 -22.29 11.29 -1.26
C ILE A 292 -20.98 11.85 -1.84
N LEU A 293 -21.07 12.91 -2.62
CA LEU A 293 -19.98 13.49 -3.40
C LEU A 293 -19.38 14.74 -2.75
N GLY A 294 -19.93 15.20 -1.62
CA GLY A 294 -19.47 16.41 -0.94
C GLY A 294 -17.99 16.35 -0.56
N GLU A 295 -17.52 15.20 -0.08
CA GLU A 295 -16.10 14.97 0.26
C GLU A 295 -15.14 15.04 -0.94
N THR A 296 -15.66 14.91 -2.16
CA THR A 296 -14.90 14.97 -3.41
C THR A 296 -15.39 16.10 -4.31
N TYR A 297 -16.03 17.11 -3.72
CA TYR A 297 -16.47 18.32 -4.39
C TYR A 297 -17.33 18.03 -5.63
N GLY A 298 -18.25 17.07 -5.52
CA GLY A 298 -19.19 16.70 -6.58
C GLY A 298 -18.62 15.82 -7.68
N LEU A 299 -17.42 15.27 -7.51
CA LEU A 299 -16.80 14.34 -8.46
C LEU A 299 -16.93 12.90 -7.97
N ILE A 300 -17.25 11.95 -8.85
CA ILE A 300 -17.16 10.53 -8.52
C ILE A 300 -15.69 10.13 -8.56
N LEU A 301 -15.11 9.90 -7.39
CA LEU A 301 -13.71 9.46 -7.25
C LEU A 301 -13.63 8.04 -6.70
N TYR A 302 -14.56 7.66 -5.84
CA TYR A 302 -14.54 6.39 -5.13
C TYR A 302 -15.58 5.39 -5.64
N GLN A 303 -15.25 4.12 -5.53
CA GLN A 303 -16.11 2.99 -5.83
C GLN A 303 -17.32 2.96 -4.89
N GLU A 304 -17.10 3.31 -3.64
CA GLU A 304 -18.10 3.45 -2.59
C GLU A 304 -19.13 4.53 -2.94
N GLN A 305 -18.71 5.63 -3.60
CA GLN A 305 -19.63 6.66 -4.08
C GLN A 305 -20.52 6.14 -5.21
N VAL A 306 -19.97 5.38 -6.16
CA VAL A 306 -20.76 4.70 -7.20
C VAL A 306 -21.83 3.80 -6.55
N MET A 307 -21.43 3.03 -5.55
CA MET A 307 -22.35 2.13 -4.84
C MET A 307 -23.46 2.89 -4.11
N LEU A 308 -23.11 3.97 -3.39
CA LEU A 308 -24.07 4.80 -2.68
C LEU A 308 -25.05 5.51 -3.63
N ILE A 309 -24.59 5.99 -4.78
CA ILE A 309 -25.48 6.60 -5.79
C ILE A 309 -26.45 5.54 -6.32
N ALA A 310 -25.94 4.36 -6.69
CA ALA A 310 -26.75 3.27 -7.20
C ALA A 310 -27.79 2.79 -6.18
N ASN A 311 -27.44 2.77 -4.89
CA ASN A 311 -28.35 2.42 -3.80
C ASN A 311 -29.39 3.52 -3.54
N ARG A 312 -28.95 4.74 -3.23
CA ARG A 312 -29.87 5.81 -2.79
C ARG A 312 -30.75 6.36 -3.90
N LEU A 313 -30.23 6.46 -5.12
CA LEU A 313 -30.98 6.98 -6.26
C LEU A 313 -31.56 5.89 -7.16
N GLY A 314 -30.88 4.76 -7.28
CA GLY A 314 -31.31 3.65 -8.13
C GLY A 314 -32.12 2.58 -7.41
N GLY A 315 -32.25 2.64 -6.09
CA GLY A 315 -32.98 1.65 -5.28
C GLY A 315 -32.35 0.26 -5.27
N LEU A 316 -31.10 0.11 -5.72
CA LEU A 316 -30.38 -1.16 -5.66
C LEU A 316 -29.95 -1.46 -4.22
N SER A 317 -29.89 -2.73 -3.82
CA SER A 317 -29.15 -3.09 -2.60
C SER A 317 -27.66 -2.75 -2.74
N LEU A 318 -26.93 -2.63 -1.63
CA LEU A 318 -25.49 -2.36 -1.68
C LEU A 318 -24.70 -3.49 -2.33
N GLY A 319 -25.15 -4.75 -2.19
CA GLY A 319 -24.56 -5.89 -2.90
C GLY A 319 -24.77 -5.82 -4.42
N GLU A 320 -25.98 -5.49 -4.87
CA GLU A 320 -26.26 -5.24 -6.29
C GLU A 320 -25.49 -4.03 -6.82
N ALA A 321 -25.30 -3.01 -6.00
CA ALA A 321 -24.50 -1.84 -6.35
C ALA A 321 -23.00 -2.20 -6.54
N ASP A 322 -22.44 -3.12 -5.75
CA ASP A 322 -21.09 -3.66 -6.01
C ASP A 322 -21.04 -4.47 -7.31
N LEU A 323 -22.09 -5.24 -7.64
CA LEU A 323 -22.19 -5.95 -8.92
C LEU A 323 -22.22 -4.98 -10.11
N LEU A 324 -22.99 -3.89 -10.03
CA LEU A 324 -22.98 -2.81 -11.02
C LEU A 324 -21.59 -2.20 -11.16
N ARG A 325 -20.96 -1.79 -10.05
CA ARG A 325 -19.60 -1.25 -10.03
C ARG A 325 -18.60 -2.24 -10.65
N SER A 326 -18.75 -3.54 -10.38
CA SER A 326 -17.89 -4.57 -10.96
C SER A 326 -18.11 -4.76 -12.46
N ALA A 327 -19.35 -4.66 -12.95
CA ALA A 327 -19.66 -4.77 -14.38
C ALA A 327 -19.06 -3.59 -15.15
N LEU A 328 -19.19 -2.39 -14.59
CA LEU A 328 -18.61 -1.17 -15.14
C LEU A 328 -17.08 -1.23 -15.21
N GLY A 329 -16.41 -1.73 -14.15
CA GLY A 329 -14.96 -1.87 -14.15
C GLY A 329 -14.41 -2.94 -15.11
N LYS A 330 -15.26 -3.87 -15.60
CA LYS A 330 -14.90 -4.88 -16.60
C LYS A 330 -15.28 -4.47 -18.03
N ASP A 331 -15.92 -3.32 -18.19
CA ASP A 331 -16.49 -2.86 -19.46
C ASP A 331 -17.39 -3.91 -20.13
N ASP A 332 -18.25 -4.59 -19.35
CA ASP A 332 -19.22 -5.58 -19.85
C ASP A 332 -20.49 -4.87 -20.35
N PRO A 333 -20.69 -4.70 -21.68
CA PRO A 333 -21.77 -3.85 -22.20
C PRO A 333 -23.15 -4.45 -21.89
N THR A 334 -23.25 -5.77 -21.87
CA THR A 334 -24.52 -6.49 -21.65
C THR A 334 -24.95 -6.37 -20.19
N ALA A 335 -24.02 -6.58 -19.26
CA ALA A 335 -24.29 -6.41 -17.85
C ALA A 335 -24.62 -4.94 -17.51
N VAL A 336 -23.85 -3.98 -18.06
CA VAL A 336 -24.08 -2.55 -17.83
C VAL A 336 -25.47 -2.12 -18.32
N GLN A 337 -25.91 -2.59 -19.48
CA GLN A 337 -27.25 -2.27 -19.99
C GLN A 337 -28.36 -2.87 -19.11
N THR A 338 -28.15 -4.07 -18.57
CA THR A 338 -29.08 -4.71 -17.64
C THR A 338 -29.21 -3.88 -16.36
N TRP A 339 -28.08 -3.49 -15.75
CA TRP A 339 -28.07 -2.66 -14.55
C TRP A 339 -28.61 -1.25 -14.78
N ARG A 340 -28.40 -0.68 -15.98
CA ARG A 340 -29.03 0.57 -16.38
C ARG A 340 -30.55 0.49 -16.31
N GLY A 341 -31.13 -0.58 -16.84
CA GLY A 341 -32.57 -0.81 -16.77
C GLY A 341 -33.08 -0.82 -15.33
N ARG A 342 -32.42 -1.61 -14.46
CA ARG A 342 -32.77 -1.72 -13.04
C ARG A 342 -32.63 -0.40 -12.29
N PHE A 343 -31.52 0.32 -12.50
CA PHE A 343 -31.30 1.63 -11.90
C PHE A 343 -32.38 2.64 -12.29
N LEU A 344 -32.74 2.71 -13.58
CA LEU A 344 -33.75 3.66 -14.06
C LEU A 344 -35.16 3.32 -13.53
N GLU A 345 -35.49 2.04 -13.42
CA GLU A 345 -36.76 1.60 -12.83
C GLU A 345 -36.84 1.99 -11.35
N GLY A 346 -35.79 1.71 -10.57
CA GLY A 346 -35.73 2.09 -9.16
C GLY A 346 -35.72 3.60 -8.96
N ALA A 347 -34.97 4.34 -9.78
CA ALA A 347 -34.98 5.80 -9.74
C ALA A 347 -36.37 6.40 -10.01
N ARG A 348 -37.14 5.81 -10.94
CA ARG A 348 -38.53 6.20 -11.19
C ARG A 348 -39.41 5.95 -9.96
N LYS A 349 -39.25 4.81 -9.29
CA LYS A 349 -39.97 4.46 -8.05
C LYS A 349 -39.63 5.43 -6.91
N SER A 350 -38.40 5.94 -6.86
CA SER A 350 -37.94 6.97 -5.91
C SER A 350 -38.33 8.40 -6.28
N GLY A 351 -39.11 8.61 -7.35
CA GLY A 351 -39.61 9.92 -7.75
C GLY A 351 -38.66 10.77 -8.60
N LEU A 352 -37.52 10.21 -9.07
CA LEU A 352 -36.60 10.95 -9.96
C LEU A 352 -37.16 11.04 -11.38
N SER A 353 -36.99 12.21 -12.01
CA SER A 353 -37.32 12.39 -13.42
C SER A 353 -36.49 11.46 -14.31
N SER A 354 -37.08 10.93 -15.39
CA SER A 354 -36.39 10.07 -16.35
C SER A 354 -35.11 10.73 -16.91
N THR A 355 -35.16 12.04 -17.14
CA THR A 355 -34.01 12.83 -17.62
C THR A 355 -32.89 12.88 -16.57
N THR A 356 -33.22 13.18 -15.31
CA THR A 356 -32.24 13.22 -14.22
C THR A 356 -31.63 11.84 -14.00
N ALA A 357 -32.45 10.78 -13.94
CA ALA A 357 -31.99 9.42 -13.73
C ALA A 357 -31.03 8.96 -14.84
N LYS A 358 -31.32 9.26 -16.11
CA LYS A 358 -30.43 8.97 -17.24
C LYS A 358 -29.09 9.72 -17.14
N ARG A 359 -29.12 10.99 -16.73
CA ARG A 359 -27.90 11.80 -16.54
C ARG A 359 -27.04 11.28 -15.39
N VAL A 360 -27.65 10.93 -14.26
CA VAL A 360 -26.95 10.33 -13.11
C VAL A 360 -26.31 9.00 -13.50
N PHE A 361 -27.03 8.13 -14.19
CA PHE A 361 -26.45 6.85 -14.64
C PHE A 361 -25.30 7.06 -15.63
N ALA A 362 -25.43 8.02 -16.56
CA ALA A 362 -24.34 8.34 -17.50
C ALA A 362 -23.08 8.81 -16.77
N MET A 363 -23.26 9.67 -15.76
CA MET A 363 -22.17 10.12 -14.88
C MET A 363 -21.51 8.93 -14.15
N ILE A 364 -22.30 7.99 -13.61
CA ILE A 364 -21.73 6.77 -13.01
C ILE A 364 -20.91 5.98 -14.04
N ALA A 365 -21.47 5.73 -15.23
CA ALA A 365 -20.83 4.91 -16.24
C ALA A 365 -19.50 5.51 -16.72
N GLU A 366 -19.45 6.82 -16.95
CA GLU A 366 -18.24 7.53 -17.38
C GLU A 366 -17.09 7.43 -16.38
N PHE A 367 -17.37 7.61 -15.08
CA PHE A 367 -16.31 7.71 -14.06
C PHE A 367 -15.98 6.40 -13.35
N SER A 368 -16.87 5.41 -13.43
CA SER A 368 -16.70 4.11 -12.77
C SER A 368 -15.47 3.31 -13.19
N GLY A 369 -15.02 3.43 -14.45
CA GLY A 369 -13.79 2.79 -14.94
C GLY A 369 -12.52 3.30 -14.24
N TYR A 370 -12.59 4.50 -13.67
CA TYR A 370 -11.47 5.18 -13.00
C TYR A 370 -11.62 5.27 -11.48
N ALA A 371 -12.80 4.90 -10.95
CA ALA A 371 -13.12 4.98 -9.53
C ALA A 371 -12.19 4.10 -8.68
N PHE A 372 -11.74 4.64 -7.54
CA PHE A 372 -10.81 3.97 -6.63
C PHE A 372 -11.50 3.33 -5.44
N ASN A 373 -10.89 2.30 -4.86
CA ASN A 373 -11.34 1.76 -3.58
C ASN A 373 -10.92 2.73 -2.47
N LYS A 374 -11.88 3.39 -1.81
CA LYS A 374 -11.63 4.38 -0.77
C LYS A 374 -10.91 3.77 0.43
N ALA A 375 -11.33 2.58 0.87
CA ALA A 375 -10.75 1.90 2.02
C ALA A 375 -9.23 1.67 1.87
N HIS A 376 -8.78 1.30 0.66
CA HIS A 376 -7.36 1.19 0.32
C HIS A 376 -6.65 2.56 0.38
N SER A 377 -7.27 3.59 -0.20
CA SER A 377 -6.72 4.95 -0.22
C SER A 377 -6.54 5.52 1.19
N VAL A 378 -7.55 5.37 2.05
CA VAL A 378 -7.53 5.80 3.46
C VAL A 378 -6.39 5.10 4.22
N SER A 379 -6.30 3.78 4.08
CA SER A 379 -5.27 2.99 4.76
C SER A 379 -3.86 3.47 4.41
N TYR A 380 -3.60 3.75 3.12
CA TYR A 380 -2.27 4.19 2.68
C TYR A 380 -2.00 5.65 3.00
N ALA A 381 -3.02 6.51 2.92
CA ALA A 381 -2.92 7.90 3.32
C ALA A 381 -2.48 8.02 4.79
N ARG A 382 -2.90 7.10 5.67
CA ARG A 382 -2.43 7.07 7.07
C ARG A 382 -0.92 6.87 7.19
N LEU A 383 -0.34 5.97 6.39
CA LEU A 383 1.11 5.74 6.38
C LEU A 383 1.86 6.97 5.81
N SER A 384 1.32 7.58 4.76
CA SER A 384 1.86 8.82 4.19
C SER A 384 1.80 9.97 5.21
N TRP A 385 0.69 10.10 5.95
CA TRP A 385 0.51 11.10 7.01
C TRP A 385 1.52 10.91 8.14
N GLN A 386 1.69 9.69 8.63
CA GLN A 386 2.68 9.36 9.66
C GLN A 386 4.11 9.74 9.23
N ALA A 387 4.51 9.39 8.00
CA ALA A 387 5.83 9.76 7.48
C ALA A 387 5.96 11.28 7.30
N ALA A 388 4.92 11.96 6.83
CA ALA A 388 4.90 13.41 6.69
C ALA A 388 5.04 14.12 8.04
N TYR A 389 4.32 13.67 9.06
CA TYR A 389 4.36 14.22 10.40
C TYR A 389 5.76 14.12 11.01
N VAL A 390 6.38 12.93 10.92
CA VAL A 390 7.77 12.74 11.37
C VAL A 390 8.73 13.63 10.58
N LYS A 391 8.56 13.76 9.26
CA LYS A 391 9.41 14.66 8.46
C LYS A 391 9.30 16.12 8.89
N THR A 392 8.10 16.56 9.26
CA THR A 392 7.83 17.95 9.70
C THR A 392 8.46 18.23 11.05
N HIS A 393 8.18 17.39 12.05
CA HIS A 393 8.49 17.68 13.46
C HIS A 393 9.82 17.08 13.93
N TYR A 394 10.26 16.00 13.27
CA TYR A 394 11.48 15.24 13.57
C TYR A 394 12.29 14.97 12.29
N PRO A 395 12.67 16.03 11.53
CA PRO A 395 13.33 15.87 10.24
C PRO A 395 14.67 15.12 10.35
N GLY A 396 15.38 15.30 11.47
CA GLY A 396 16.65 14.60 11.71
C GLY A 396 16.45 13.09 11.70
N GLU A 397 15.54 12.61 12.53
CA GLU A 397 15.18 11.21 12.76
C GLU A 397 14.63 10.57 11.47
N PHE A 398 13.82 11.34 10.74
CA PHE A 398 13.34 10.99 9.41
C PHE A 398 14.49 10.71 8.44
N PHE A 399 15.38 11.70 8.21
CA PHE A 399 16.44 11.54 7.21
C PHE A 399 17.52 10.54 7.61
N ILE A 400 17.93 10.45 8.88
CA ILE A 400 18.89 9.40 9.27
C ILE A 400 18.30 8.01 9.08
N THR A 401 16.99 7.84 9.26
CA THR A 401 16.33 6.55 8.98
C THR A 401 16.41 6.21 7.50
N LEU A 402 16.08 7.16 6.60
CA LEU A 402 16.17 6.92 5.15
C LEU A 402 17.61 6.70 4.68
N LEU A 403 18.58 7.46 5.19
CA LEU A 403 19.99 7.33 4.81
C LEU A 403 20.56 5.98 5.21
N ASN A 404 20.19 5.47 6.39
CA ASN A 404 20.66 4.19 6.91
C ASN A 404 20.01 2.96 6.26
N GLN A 405 19.03 3.16 5.37
CA GLN A 405 18.32 2.09 4.67
C GLN A 405 18.96 1.69 3.34
N GLY A 406 20.19 2.13 3.09
CA GLY A 406 20.92 1.81 1.87
C GLY A 406 20.62 2.73 0.69
N SER A 407 20.14 3.96 0.93
CA SER A 407 20.02 4.95 -0.15
C SER A 407 21.39 5.18 -0.81
N THR A 408 21.46 5.19 -2.15
CA THR A 408 22.72 5.31 -2.90
C THR A 408 22.63 6.35 -4.02
N GLY A 409 23.79 6.83 -4.47
CA GLY A 409 23.89 7.71 -5.63
C GLY A 409 22.98 8.95 -5.56
N LYS A 410 22.09 9.08 -6.54
CA LYS A 410 21.19 10.24 -6.71
C LYS A 410 20.18 10.39 -5.57
N GLU A 411 19.59 9.30 -5.09
CA GLU A 411 18.58 9.30 -4.03
C GLU A 411 19.16 9.88 -2.73
N ARG A 412 20.35 9.41 -2.33
CA ARG A 412 21.05 9.93 -1.16
C ARG A 412 21.33 11.43 -1.29
N SER A 413 21.83 11.87 -2.44
CA SER A 413 22.10 13.30 -2.68
C SER A 413 20.83 14.14 -2.57
N ALA A 414 19.69 13.64 -3.06
CA ALA A 414 18.40 14.31 -2.94
C ALA A 414 17.96 14.43 -1.47
N TYR A 415 18.04 13.35 -0.67
CA TYR A 415 17.73 13.40 0.76
C TYR A 415 18.61 14.39 1.52
N LEU A 416 19.92 14.45 1.22
CA LEU A 416 20.82 15.40 1.87
C LEU A 416 20.56 16.86 1.44
N ALA A 417 20.13 17.09 0.21
CA ALA A 417 19.72 18.41 -0.23
C ALA A 417 18.42 18.84 0.47
N ASP A 418 17.44 17.94 0.58
CA ASP A 418 16.16 18.21 1.24
C ASP A 418 16.33 18.44 2.75
N ALA A 419 17.19 17.65 3.41
CA ALA A 419 17.57 17.85 4.81
C ALA A 419 18.14 19.26 5.06
N ARG A 420 19.06 19.72 4.20
CA ARG A 420 19.60 21.10 4.27
C ARG A 420 18.51 22.14 4.03
N GLY A 421 17.59 21.87 3.09
CA GLY A 421 16.44 22.72 2.81
C GLY A 421 15.48 22.86 4.00
N LEU A 422 15.47 21.89 4.92
CA LEU A 422 14.73 21.91 6.20
C LEU A 422 15.58 22.42 7.38
N GLY A 423 16.76 22.98 7.13
CA GLY A 423 17.60 23.63 8.14
C GLY A 423 18.56 22.69 8.88
N LEU A 424 18.67 21.41 8.50
CA LEU A 424 19.64 20.50 9.10
C LEU A 424 21.05 20.77 8.58
N ARG A 425 22.03 20.82 9.50
CA ARG A 425 23.44 20.88 9.13
C ARG A 425 23.94 19.49 8.78
N VAL A 426 24.35 19.26 7.54
CA VAL A 426 24.92 17.96 7.12
C VAL A 426 26.43 17.97 7.31
N LEU A 427 26.94 17.12 8.21
CA LEU A 427 28.35 16.93 8.50
C LEU A 427 28.90 15.73 7.71
N THR A 428 30.07 15.91 7.11
CA THR A 428 30.77 14.84 6.39
C THR A 428 31.23 13.73 7.34
N PRO A 429 31.53 12.53 6.83
CA PRO A 429 32.08 11.48 7.66
C PRO A 429 33.41 11.92 8.29
N SER A 430 33.61 11.52 9.54
CA SER A 430 34.86 11.71 10.28
C SER A 430 35.29 10.38 10.87
N VAL A 431 36.55 10.01 10.69
CA VAL A 431 37.11 8.80 11.30
C VAL A 431 37.11 8.85 12.84
N LEU A 432 37.01 10.05 13.44
CA LEU A 432 36.99 10.25 14.89
C LEU A 432 35.57 10.29 15.47
N HIS A 433 34.61 10.81 14.72
CA HIS A 433 33.27 11.12 15.24
C HIS A 433 32.14 10.31 14.59
N SER A 434 32.33 9.81 13.37
CA SER A 434 31.28 9.06 12.68
C SER A 434 31.21 7.62 13.14
N GLY A 435 29.98 7.15 13.41
CA GLY A 435 29.68 5.73 13.45
C GLY A 435 29.64 5.11 12.04
N ALA A 436 29.23 3.83 11.98
CA ALA A 436 29.09 3.12 10.70
C ALA A 436 27.90 3.69 9.92
N GLN A 437 26.83 3.99 10.63
CA GLN A 437 25.59 4.59 10.15
C GLN A 437 25.56 6.11 10.38
N ALA A 438 24.70 6.80 9.64
CA ALA A 438 24.40 8.20 9.88
C ALA A 438 23.70 8.39 11.23
N THR A 439 24.06 9.46 11.94
CA THR A 439 23.62 9.77 13.31
C THR A 439 23.24 11.25 13.43
N LEU A 440 22.54 11.59 14.51
CA LEU A 440 22.23 12.98 14.85
C LEU A 440 23.18 13.49 15.94
N GLU A 441 23.69 14.70 15.74
CA GLU A 441 24.52 15.47 16.67
C GLU A 441 23.84 16.82 16.91
N GLY A 442 22.91 16.87 17.88
CA GLY A 442 22.03 18.02 18.07
C GLY A 442 21.20 18.29 16.81
N HIS A 443 21.33 19.49 16.23
CA HIS A 443 20.67 19.86 14.96
C HIS A 443 21.47 19.48 13.70
N SER A 444 22.52 18.66 13.85
CA SER A 444 23.37 18.24 12.75
C SER A 444 23.16 16.76 12.41
N LEU A 445 23.18 16.45 11.13
CA LEU A 445 23.18 15.09 10.59
C LEU A 445 24.61 14.70 10.25
N ARG A 446 25.22 13.79 11.02
CA ARG A 446 26.55 13.25 10.71
C ARG A 446 26.45 12.01 9.84
N LEU A 447 27.13 12.04 8.70
CA LEU A 447 27.19 10.90 7.79
C LEU A 447 28.09 9.79 8.37
N GLY A 448 27.62 8.55 8.25
CA GLY A 448 28.35 7.36 8.70
C GLY A 448 29.40 6.91 7.69
N LEU A 449 30.43 6.21 8.17
CA LEU A 449 31.54 5.71 7.35
C LEU A 449 31.08 4.71 6.28
N ALA A 450 30.11 3.84 6.60
CA ALA A 450 29.58 2.86 5.65
C ALA A 450 28.47 3.45 4.74
N THR A 451 27.95 4.63 5.10
CA THR A 451 26.85 5.29 4.36
C THR A 451 27.33 6.32 3.35
N TRP A 452 28.62 6.68 3.34
CA TRP A 452 29.15 7.66 2.39
C TRP A 452 29.76 6.98 1.17
N GLY A 453 29.89 7.68 0.04
CA GLY A 453 30.40 7.16 -1.25
C GLY A 453 31.86 6.69 -1.27
N LEU A 454 32.40 6.32 -0.10
CA LEU A 454 33.72 5.74 0.13
C LEU A 454 33.74 4.22 -0.07
N ASN A 455 32.58 3.58 -0.31
CA ASN A 455 32.43 2.14 -0.46
C ASN A 455 33.11 1.33 0.67
N ILE A 456 33.14 1.86 1.90
CA ILE A 456 33.73 1.18 3.04
C ILE A 456 32.76 0.07 3.49
N PRO A 457 33.18 -1.20 3.47
CA PRO A 457 32.32 -2.29 3.94
C PRO A 457 31.95 -2.12 5.41
N PRO A 458 30.73 -2.51 5.85
CA PRO A 458 30.29 -2.34 7.24
C PRO A 458 31.25 -2.95 8.29
N LEU A 459 31.90 -4.06 7.96
CA LEU A 459 32.90 -4.71 8.83
C LEU A 459 34.12 -3.81 9.04
N ILE A 460 34.65 -3.23 7.95
CA ILE A 460 35.79 -2.31 8.01
C ILE A 460 35.42 -1.03 8.75
N ALA A 461 34.21 -0.50 8.51
CA ALA A 461 33.71 0.66 9.26
C ALA A 461 33.67 0.38 10.77
N LYS A 462 33.21 -0.80 11.19
CA LYS A 462 33.25 -1.22 12.61
C LYS A 462 34.67 -1.30 13.16
N GLU A 463 35.62 -1.82 12.38
CA GLU A 463 37.02 -1.90 12.82
C GLU A 463 37.63 -0.51 13.01
N ILE A 464 37.40 0.41 12.06
CA ILE A 464 37.83 1.81 12.15
C ILE A 464 37.28 2.44 13.43
N ILE A 465 35.97 2.29 13.69
CA ILE A 465 35.31 2.86 14.88
C ILE A 465 35.88 2.26 16.17
N GLY A 466 36.21 0.98 16.19
CA GLY A 466 36.81 0.31 17.35
C GLY A 466 38.20 0.84 17.70
N LYS A 467 38.96 1.30 16.70
CA LYS A 467 40.33 1.83 16.84
C LYS A 467 40.41 3.37 16.92
N ALA A 468 39.31 4.07 16.62
CA ALA A 468 39.27 5.51 16.40
C ALA A 468 39.67 6.41 17.58
N ARG A 469 39.80 5.85 18.79
CA ARG A 469 39.94 6.66 20.02
C ARG A 469 41.32 7.29 20.22
N ASP A 470 42.34 6.83 19.51
CA ASP A 470 43.73 7.20 19.79
C ASP A 470 44.42 7.98 18.66
N TRP A 471 43.70 8.32 17.58
CA TRP A 471 44.30 9.01 16.43
C TRP A 471 44.30 10.53 16.61
N ILE A 472 45.49 11.10 16.77
CA ILE A 472 45.72 12.55 16.75
C ILE A 472 46.33 13.04 15.43
N ASP A 473 46.81 12.12 14.57
CA ASP A 473 47.35 12.43 13.24
C ASP A 473 47.10 11.31 12.22
N PHE A 474 47.40 11.59 10.95
CA PHE A 474 47.22 10.64 9.85
C PHE A 474 48.22 9.47 9.89
N ALA A 475 49.41 9.66 10.47
CA ALA A 475 50.41 8.60 10.56
C ALA A 475 49.97 7.50 11.54
N GLN A 476 49.29 7.88 12.61
CA GLN A 476 48.65 6.96 13.55
C GLN A 476 47.46 6.23 12.93
N PHE A 477 46.62 6.91 12.16
CA PHE A 477 45.52 6.26 11.42
C PHE A 477 46.01 5.24 10.39
N ARG A 478 47.13 5.52 9.74
CA ARG A 478 47.71 4.67 8.68
C ARG A 478 48.35 3.39 9.23
N ARG A 479 48.81 3.40 10.48
CA ARG A 479 49.38 2.23 11.17
C ARG A 479 48.26 1.32 11.66
#